data_AF-A0A934V6B1-F1
#
_entry.id   AF-A0A934V6B1-F1
#
_cell.length_a   1.000
_cell.length_b   1.000
_cell.length_c   1.000
_cell.angle_alpha   90.00
_cell.angle_beta   90.00
_cell.angle_gamma   90.00
#
_symmetry.space_group_name_H-M   'P 1'
#
loop_
_entity.id
_entity.type
_entity.pdbx_description
1 polymer ?
#
loop_
_entity_poly.entity_id
_entity_poly.type
_entity_poly.pdbx_seq_one_letter_code
_entity_poly.pdbx_strand_id
1 'polypeptide(L)'
;MTPLSFAGEVLESLKTRGGREYFKVEVLTNDDVGIRIRHEAGTARVPYGDLPDAVQSKYRAEWKKAVAVKSEATKAEGERIRQEEEEKKQAELADKEKPVKPRLPAKVSKPVTNGPQPPADDKEIKKLDAYIADLKIKASEALAEAAQLRRQADSERSRTRRVTRNYGDQTSYTTVPDKSGWAKATKYDEQAAVLESQAEKARALILEARGRREEIEERQALPIQAE
;
A
#
# COMPACT_ATOMS: atom_id res chain seq x y z
N MET A 1 -3.38 15.61 -6.09
CA MET A 1 -2.78 15.76 -7.44
C MET A 1 -3.38 16.97 -8.12
N THR A 2 -2.69 18.11 -8.08
CA THR A 2 -3.10 19.28 -8.85
C THR A 2 -2.74 19.00 -10.32
N PRO A 3 -3.69 18.99 -11.26
CA PRO A 3 -3.34 18.96 -12.68
C PRO A 3 -2.50 20.22 -12.95
N LEU A 4 -1.33 20.08 -13.58
CA LEU A 4 -0.62 21.24 -14.09
C LEU A 4 -1.53 21.87 -15.15
N SER A 5 -2.18 22.98 -14.77
CA SER A 5 -3.24 23.59 -15.54
C SER A 5 -2.63 24.35 -16.71
N PHE A 6 -2.46 23.64 -17.83
CA PHE A 6 -2.54 24.23 -19.16
C PHE A 6 -4.01 24.30 -19.64
N ALA A 7 -4.94 23.89 -18.77
CA ALA A 7 -6.36 24.02 -18.94
C ALA A 7 -6.71 25.49 -19.17
N GLY A 8 -7.09 25.82 -20.40
CA GLY A 8 -7.61 27.13 -20.77
C GLY A 8 -6.80 27.91 -21.81
N GLU A 9 -5.71 27.37 -22.36
CA GLU A 9 -5.12 28.01 -23.56
C GLU A 9 -6.07 27.80 -24.75
N VAL A 10 -6.55 28.92 -25.30
CA VAL A 10 -7.48 28.94 -26.45
C VAL A 10 -6.71 29.30 -27.71
N LEU A 11 -6.76 28.40 -28.69
CA LEU A 11 -6.25 28.59 -30.04
C LEU A 11 -7.44 28.79 -31.00
N GLU A 12 -7.33 29.74 -31.92
CA GLU A 12 -8.40 29.98 -32.90
C GLU A 12 -8.63 28.77 -33.79
N SER A 13 -7.54 28.16 -34.28
CA SER A 13 -7.58 26.91 -35.02
C SER A 13 -6.32 26.07 -34.80
N LEU A 14 -6.47 24.75 -34.94
CA LEU A 14 -5.38 23.79 -34.90
C LEU A 14 -5.48 22.87 -36.11
N LYS A 15 -4.52 22.97 -37.03
CA LYS A 15 -4.39 22.07 -38.17
C LYS A 15 -3.42 20.95 -37.84
N THR A 16 -3.89 19.71 -37.92
CA THR A 16 -3.04 18.52 -37.77
C THR A 16 -2.29 18.20 -39.06
N ARG A 17 -1.18 17.48 -38.94
CA ARG A 17 -0.41 16.95 -40.09
C ARG A 17 -1.23 16.01 -40.96
N GLY A 18 -2.18 15.28 -40.36
CA GLY A 18 -3.16 14.45 -41.08
C GLY A 18 -4.25 15.25 -41.81
N GLY A 19 -4.16 16.59 -41.84
CA GLY A 19 -5.08 17.45 -42.58
C GLY A 19 -6.40 17.77 -41.86
N ARG A 20 -6.61 17.25 -40.65
CA ARG A 20 -7.80 17.62 -39.84
C ARG A 20 -7.59 18.99 -39.22
N GLU A 21 -8.61 19.84 -39.32
CA GLU A 21 -8.64 21.17 -38.73
C GLU A 21 -9.67 21.21 -37.61
N TYR A 22 -9.27 21.79 -36.47
CA TYR A 22 -10.11 22.02 -35.31
C TYR A 22 -10.24 23.53 -35.09
N PHE A 23 -11.43 24.01 -34.78
CA PHE A 23 -11.71 25.43 -34.51
C PHE A 23 -12.08 25.66 -33.05
N LYS A 24 -11.77 26.86 -32.52
CA LYS A 24 -12.02 27.27 -31.13
C LYS A 24 -11.48 26.23 -30.14
N VAL A 25 -10.20 25.94 -30.27
CA VAL A 25 -9.53 24.84 -29.59
C VAL A 25 -9.07 25.29 -28.20
N GLU A 26 -9.67 24.74 -27.15
CA GLU A 26 -9.23 24.89 -25.76
C GLU A 26 -8.42 23.65 -25.37
N VAL A 27 -7.16 23.83 -24.97
CA VAL A 27 -6.35 22.71 -24.46
C VAL A 27 -6.78 22.41 -23.02
N LEU A 28 -7.25 21.18 -22.77
CA LEU A 28 -7.74 20.74 -21.46
C LEU A 28 -6.64 20.12 -20.62
N THR A 29 -5.90 19.18 -21.23
CA THR A 29 -4.91 18.35 -20.54
C THR A 29 -3.84 17.91 -21.52
N ASN A 30 -2.64 17.71 -20.99
CA ASN A 30 -1.51 17.21 -21.75
C ASN A 30 -0.96 15.94 -21.10
N ASP A 31 -0.85 14.87 -21.89
CA ASP A 31 -0.37 13.57 -21.46
C ASP A 31 0.91 13.17 -22.23
N ASP A 32 1.38 11.95 -22.02
CA ASP A 32 2.50 11.32 -22.71
C ASP A 32 2.21 10.98 -24.19
N VAL A 33 0.96 10.64 -24.53
CA VAL A 33 0.56 10.28 -25.91
C VAL A 33 0.23 11.51 -26.77
N GLY A 34 -0.24 12.60 -26.16
CA GLY A 34 -0.69 13.79 -26.88
C GLY A 34 -1.50 14.75 -26.01
N ILE A 35 -2.13 15.73 -26.68
CA ILE A 35 -2.97 16.73 -26.03
C ILE A 35 -4.45 16.36 -26.11
N ARG A 36 -5.20 16.63 -25.04
CA ARG A 36 -6.66 16.56 -25.02
C ARG A 36 -7.20 17.98 -25.18
N ILE A 37 -8.00 18.17 -26.22
CA ILE A 37 -8.58 19.46 -26.58
C ILE A 37 -10.11 19.42 -26.52
N ARG A 38 -10.72 20.55 -26.20
CA ARG A 38 -12.12 20.85 -26.48
C ARG A 38 -12.17 21.76 -27.69
N HIS A 39 -13.06 21.48 -28.62
CA HIS A 39 -13.28 22.26 -29.83
C HIS A 39 -14.79 22.33 -30.10
N GLU A 40 -15.21 23.05 -31.13
CA GLU A 40 -16.63 23.29 -31.42
C GLU A 40 -17.47 22.01 -31.58
N ALA A 41 -16.92 20.97 -32.19
CA ALA A 41 -17.59 19.68 -32.39
C ALA A 41 -17.45 18.68 -31.21
N GLY A 42 -16.75 19.05 -30.13
CA GLY A 42 -16.65 18.20 -28.92
C GLY A 42 -15.27 18.17 -28.29
N THR A 43 -14.87 16.99 -27.81
CA THR A 43 -13.53 16.78 -27.24
C THR A 43 -12.78 15.75 -28.07
N ALA A 44 -11.50 16.01 -28.31
CA ALA A 44 -10.63 15.13 -29.07
C ALA A 44 -9.28 14.98 -28.38
N ARG A 45 -8.63 13.83 -28.60
CA ARG A 45 -7.24 13.61 -28.23
C ARG A 45 -6.41 13.63 -29.52
N VAL A 46 -5.48 14.56 -29.61
CA VAL A 46 -4.58 14.70 -30.77
C VAL A 46 -3.21 14.15 -30.39
N PRO A 47 -2.75 13.05 -31.02
CA PRO A 47 -1.43 12.49 -30.78
C PRO A 47 -0.32 13.51 -31.13
N TYR A 48 0.81 13.47 -30.43
CA TYR A 48 1.93 14.37 -30.73
C TYR A 48 2.47 14.22 -32.16
N GLY A 49 2.36 13.03 -32.77
CA GLY A 49 2.80 12.80 -34.15
C GLY A 49 2.00 13.59 -35.19
N ASP A 50 0.73 13.92 -34.86
CA ASP A 50 -0.19 14.64 -35.72
C ASP A 50 -0.19 16.15 -35.47
N LEU A 51 0.50 16.64 -34.43
CA LEU A 51 0.59 18.05 -34.14
C LEU A 51 1.62 18.75 -35.04
N PRO A 52 1.42 20.04 -35.36
CA PRO A 52 2.48 20.88 -35.95
C PRO A 52 3.72 20.94 -35.07
N ASP A 53 4.92 21.02 -35.66
CA ASP A 53 6.20 21.03 -34.93
C ASP A 53 6.30 22.14 -33.87
N ALA A 54 5.73 23.32 -34.17
CA ALA A 54 5.69 24.44 -33.25
C ALA A 54 4.89 24.12 -31.97
N VAL A 55 3.72 23.49 -32.15
CA VAL A 55 2.82 23.09 -31.06
C VAL A 55 3.42 21.92 -30.28
N GLN A 56 4.00 20.94 -30.99
CA GLN A 56 4.65 19.78 -30.40
C GLN A 56 5.81 20.19 -29.48
N SER A 57 6.65 21.12 -29.94
CA SER A 57 7.83 21.57 -29.18
C SER A 57 7.44 22.26 -27.87
N LYS A 58 6.41 23.13 -27.92
CA LYS A 58 5.89 23.85 -26.75
C LYS A 58 5.38 22.87 -25.68
N TYR A 59 4.42 22.01 -26.05
CA TYR A 59 3.77 21.12 -25.09
C TYR A 59 4.67 19.97 -24.60
N ARG A 60 5.65 19.52 -25.41
CA ARG A 60 6.58 18.47 -24.99
C ARG A 60 7.63 18.97 -23.99
N ALA A 61 8.11 20.21 -24.15
CA ALA A 61 9.05 20.81 -23.20
C ALA A 61 8.39 21.01 -21.83
N GLU A 62 7.13 21.42 -21.83
CA GLU A 62 6.34 21.64 -20.63
C GLU A 62 5.95 20.33 -19.94
N TRP A 63 5.60 19.29 -20.69
CA TRP A 63 5.38 17.96 -20.14
C TRP A 63 6.62 17.46 -19.38
N LYS A 64 7.82 17.63 -19.95
CA LYS A 64 9.06 17.23 -19.26
C LYS A 64 9.24 17.98 -17.94
N LYS A 65 8.96 19.28 -17.90
CA LYS A 65 9.00 20.08 -16.65
C LYS A 65 7.97 19.58 -15.64
N ALA A 66 6.73 19.32 -16.09
CA ALA A 66 5.66 18.78 -15.27
C ALA A 66 6.02 17.42 -14.65
N VAL A 67 6.63 16.52 -15.42
CA VAL A 67 7.08 15.20 -14.94
C VAL A 67 8.23 15.35 -13.94
N ALA A 68 9.19 16.24 -14.21
CA ALA A 68 10.29 16.48 -13.28
C ALA A 68 9.79 16.96 -11.91
N VAL A 69 8.92 17.97 -11.87
CA VAL A 69 8.31 18.49 -10.64
C VAL A 69 7.51 17.42 -9.90
N LYS A 70 6.75 16.58 -10.62
CA LYS A 70 6.02 15.47 -9.99
C LYS A 70 6.96 14.45 -9.38
N SER A 71 8.05 14.11 -10.06
CA SER A 71 9.02 13.14 -9.55
C SER A 71 9.73 13.65 -8.29
N GLU A 72 10.04 14.95 -8.21
CA GLU A 72 10.61 15.59 -7.03
C GLU A 72 9.60 15.62 -5.87
N ALA A 73 8.34 15.99 -6.15
CA ALA A 73 7.29 15.97 -5.14
C ALA A 73 7.07 14.56 -4.55
N THR A 74 7.06 13.51 -5.39
CA THR A 74 6.94 12.13 -4.90
C THR A 74 8.15 11.67 -4.09
N LYS A 75 9.36 12.15 -4.40
CA LYS A 75 10.55 11.86 -3.60
C LYS A 75 10.49 12.56 -2.25
N ALA A 76 10.14 13.85 -2.23
CA ALA A 76 10.00 14.64 -1.00
C ALA A 76 8.89 14.09 -0.09
N GLU A 77 7.77 13.63 -0.65
CA GLU A 77 6.69 12.99 0.12
C GLU A 77 7.14 11.63 0.68
N GLY A 78 7.85 10.81 -0.11
CA GLY A 78 8.44 9.56 0.36
C GLY A 78 9.45 9.76 1.48
N GLU A 79 10.25 10.82 1.43
CA GLU A 79 11.20 11.18 2.49
C GLU A 79 10.49 11.65 3.76
N ARG A 80 9.42 12.44 3.65
CA ARG A 80 8.60 12.84 4.81
C ARG A 80 7.97 11.65 5.52
N ILE A 81 7.45 10.68 4.76
CA ILE A 81 6.86 9.46 5.32
C ILE A 81 7.92 8.65 6.08
N ARG A 82 9.14 8.53 5.52
CA ARG A 82 10.25 7.86 6.22
C ARG A 82 10.66 8.58 7.50
N GLN A 83 10.76 9.90 7.47
CA GLN A 83 11.09 10.71 8.66
C GLN A 83 10.02 10.55 9.76
N GLU A 84 8.74 10.60 9.41
CA GLU A 84 7.65 10.41 10.37
C GLU A 84 7.66 9.00 10.98
N GLU A 85 8.00 7.97 10.18
CA GLU A 85 8.12 6.60 10.66
C GLU A 85 9.33 6.40 11.60
N GLU A 86 10.46 7.06 11.31
CA GLU A 86 11.64 7.07 12.18
C GLU A 86 11.36 7.81 13.50
N GLU A 87 10.67 8.95 13.45
CA GLU A 87 10.27 9.72 14.64
C GLU A 87 9.31 8.92 15.53
N LYS A 88 8.34 8.21 14.93
CA LYS A 88 7.46 7.29 15.69
C LYS A 88 8.24 6.17 16.36
N LYS A 89 9.22 5.57 15.68
CA LYS A 89 10.09 4.53 16.27
C LYS A 89 10.93 5.09 17.43
N GLN A 90 11.45 6.31 17.31
CA GLN A 90 12.18 6.96 18.40
C GLN A 90 11.28 7.31 19.60
N ALA A 91 10.07 7.80 19.34
CA ALA A 91 9.09 8.07 20.41
C ALA A 91 8.67 6.79 21.15
N GLU A 92 8.50 5.67 20.43
CA GLU A 92 8.19 4.37 21.04
C GLU A 92 9.33 3.85 21.94
N LEU A 93 10.59 4.10 21.56
CA LEU A 93 11.76 3.75 22.38
C LEU A 93 11.85 4.63 23.63
N ALA A 94 11.57 5.92 23.52
CA ALA A 94 11.58 6.84 24.66
C ALA A 94 10.47 6.54 25.69
N ASP A 95 9.29 6.08 25.23
CA ASP A 95 8.20 5.74 26.15
C ASP A 95 8.45 4.44 26.94
N LYS A 96 9.34 3.57 26.44
CA LYS A 96 9.83 2.38 27.15
C LYS A 96 10.85 2.69 28.25
N GLU A 97 11.41 3.91 28.28
CA GLU A 97 12.37 4.34 29.32
C GLU A 97 11.72 5.10 30.49
N LYS A 98 10.39 5.22 30.54
CA LYS A 98 9.75 5.83 31.72
C LYS A 98 10.12 5.04 32.99
N PRO A 99 10.80 5.67 33.97
CA PRO A 99 11.22 5.00 35.17
C PRO A 99 9.97 4.61 35.97
N VAL A 100 9.80 3.30 36.15
CA VAL A 100 8.83 2.72 37.09
C VAL A 100 9.09 3.38 38.44
N LYS A 101 8.12 4.18 38.92
CA LYS A 101 8.19 4.81 40.24
C LYS A 101 8.53 3.75 41.29
N PRO A 102 9.57 3.95 42.12
CA PRO A 102 9.90 3.03 43.19
C PRO A 102 8.74 3.00 44.20
N ARG A 103 8.02 1.88 44.24
CA ARG A 103 6.99 1.59 45.23
C ARG A 103 7.71 1.29 46.55
N LEU A 104 7.43 2.09 47.58
CA LEU A 104 8.03 1.95 48.91
C LEU A 104 7.85 0.53 49.47
N PRO A 105 8.86 -0.01 50.19
CA PRO A 105 8.86 -1.39 50.67
C PRO A 105 7.94 -1.56 51.89
N ALA A 106 6.97 -2.47 51.79
CA ALA A 106 6.32 -3.05 52.94
C ALA A 106 7.28 -4.02 53.63
N LYS A 107 7.63 -3.72 54.89
CA LYS A 107 8.35 -4.61 55.81
C LYS A 107 7.60 -5.92 56.00
N VAL A 108 8.13 -7.03 55.49
CA VAL A 108 7.86 -8.39 55.99
C VAL A 108 9.13 -9.26 55.84
N SER A 109 9.80 -9.44 56.97
CA SER A 109 10.46 -10.66 57.49
C SER A 109 11.13 -11.71 56.57
N LYS A 110 12.40 -11.96 56.93
CA LYS A 110 13.17 -13.23 57.01
C LYS A 110 14.05 -13.67 55.81
N PRO A 111 15.25 -14.22 56.10
CA PRO A 111 16.27 -14.53 55.10
C PRO A 111 15.95 -15.86 54.43
N VAL A 112 15.76 -15.82 53.11
CA VAL A 112 15.71 -17.02 52.27
C VAL A 112 16.98 -17.00 51.45
N THR A 113 17.91 -17.87 51.88
CA THR A 113 18.85 -18.64 51.07
C THR A 113 19.00 -18.22 49.61
N ASN A 114 20.23 -17.88 49.22
CA ASN A 114 20.69 -17.80 47.83
C ASN A 114 20.32 -19.11 47.10
N GLY A 115 19.13 -19.12 46.49
CA GLY A 115 18.77 -20.15 45.53
C GLY A 115 19.64 -20.00 44.28
N PRO A 116 19.95 -21.11 43.59
CA PRO A 116 20.76 -21.06 42.38
C PRO A 116 20.18 -20.04 41.41
N GLN A 117 21.04 -19.13 40.99
CA GLN A 117 20.76 -18.15 39.96
C GLN A 117 20.17 -18.90 38.75
N PRO A 118 18.95 -18.56 38.27
CA PRO A 118 18.36 -19.29 37.16
C PRO A 118 19.32 -19.24 35.96
N PRO A 119 19.49 -20.35 35.23
CA PRO A 119 20.39 -20.40 34.09
C PRO A 119 20.02 -19.28 33.10
N ALA A 120 21.01 -18.66 32.46
CA ALA A 120 20.83 -17.52 31.55
C ALA A 120 19.77 -17.79 30.45
N ASP A 121 19.58 -19.07 30.13
CA ASP A 121 18.70 -19.64 29.13
C ASP A 121 17.19 -19.45 29.43
N ASP A 122 16.77 -19.37 30.71
CA ASP A 122 15.34 -19.16 31.07
C ASP A 122 14.82 -17.80 30.59
N LYS A 123 15.71 -16.80 30.52
CA LYS A 123 15.37 -15.48 29.97
C LYS A 123 15.20 -15.53 28.45
N GLU A 124 15.93 -16.42 27.77
CA GLU A 124 15.83 -16.59 26.33
C GLU A 124 14.53 -17.30 25.95
N ILE A 125 14.14 -18.37 26.67
CA ILE A 125 12.86 -19.06 26.49
C ILE A 125 11.68 -18.07 26.62
N LYS A 126 11.67 -17.24 27.67
CA LYS A 126 10.62 -16.22 27.86
C LYS A 126 10.56 -15.19 26.72
N LYS A 127 11.70 -14.81 26.15
CA LYS A 127 11.75 -13.91 24.99
C LYS A 127 11.19 -14.60 23.74
N LEU A 128 11.53 -15.87 23.51
CA LEU A 128 10.98 -16.65 22.39
C LEU A 128 9.48 -16.85 22.52
N ASP A 129 8.97 -17.13 23.72
CA ASP A 129 7.52 -17.27 23.96
C ASP A 129 6.76 -15.96 23.68
N ALA A 130 7.29 -14.82 24.13
CA ALA A 130 6.72 -13.50 23.85
C ALA A 130 6.74 -13.19 22.34
N TYR A 131 7.84 -13.51 21.65
CA TYR A 131 7.97 -13.34 20.21
C TYR A 131 6.99 -14.22 19.42
N ILE A 132 6.84 -15.49 19.81
CA ILE A 132 5.85 -16.41 19.21
C ILE A 132 4.43 -15.88 19.42
N ALA A 133 4.11 -15.35 20.60
CA ALA A 133 2.79 -14.78 20.89
C ALA A 133 2.49 -13.57 20.00
N ASP A 134 3.45 -12.65 19.85
CA ASP A 134 3.34 -11.48 18.96
C ASP A 134 3.13 -11.89 17.49
N LEU A 135 3.93 -12.83 16.98
CA LEU A 135 3.78 -13.33 15.62
C LEU A 135 2.43 -14.01 15.38
N LYS A 136 1.89 -14.73 16.38
CA LYS A 136 0.55 -15.33 16.28
C LYS A 136 -0.54 -14.28 16.15
N ILE A 137 -0.45 -13.19 16.92
CA ILE A 137 -1.38 -12.07 16.85
C ILE A 137 -1.32 -11.47 15.44
N LYS A 138 -0.12 -11.08 14.97
CA LYS A 138 0.08 -10.50 13.63
C LYS A 138 -0.43 -11.41 12.51
N ALA A 139 -0.14 -12.71 12.58
CA ALA A 139 -0.63 -13.67 11.59
C ALA A 139 -2.17 -13.77 11.60
N SER A 140 -2.79 -13.73 12.79
CA SER A 140 -4.25 -13.77 12.90
C SER A 140 -4.93 -12.50 12.39
N GLU A 141 -4.35 -11.33 12.66
CA GLU A 141 -4.84 -10.03 12.16
C GLU A 141 -4.74 -9.95 10.64
N ALA A 142 -3.59 -10.31 10.07
CA ALA A 142 -3.39 -10.33 8.62
C ALA A 142 -4.39 -11.25 7.91
N LEU A 143 -4.68 -12.43 8.48
CA LEU A 143 -5.69 -13.35 7.94
C LEU A 143 -7.11 -12.81 8.06
N ALA A 144 -7.43 -12.13 9.17
CA ALA A 144 -8.75 -11.51 9.35
C ALA A 144 -8.96 -10.39 8.34
N GLU A 145 -7.95 -9.55 8.11
CA GLU A 145 -7.99 -8.48 7.12
C GLU A 145 -8.06 -9.04 5.69
N ALA A 146 -7.26 -10.06 5.34
CA ALA A 146 -7.35 -10.74 4.05
C ALA A 146 -8.77 -11.31 3.79
N ALA A 147 -9.40 -11.90 4.81
CA ALA A 147 -10.77 -12.39 4.70
C ALA A 147 -11.79 -11.26 4.48
N GLN A 148 -11.60 -10.09 5.09
CA GLN A 148 -12.43 -8.92 4.84
C GLN A 148 -12.27 -8.40 3.41
N LEU A 149 -11.04 -8.31 2.91
CA LEU A 149 -10.76 -7.90 1.52
C LEU A 149 -11.39 -8.87 0.51
N ARG A 150 -11.33 -10.17 0.75
CA ARG A 150 -12.01 -11.17 -0.08
C ARG A 150 -13.53 -10.96 -0.12
N ARG A 151 -14.16 -10.67 1.03
CA ARG A 151 -15.60 -10.32 1.07
C ARG A 151 -15.91 -9.05 0.28
N GLN A 152 -15.02 -8.05 0.34
CA GLN A 152 -15.16 -6.83 -0.47
C GLN A 152 -15.01 -7.14 -1.96
N ALA A 153 -14.05 -8.00 -2.35
CA ALA A 153 -13.87 -8.44 -3.73
C ALA A 153 -15.13 -9.14 -4.26
N ASP A 154 -15.73 -10.05 -3.49
CA ASP A 154 -16.95 -10.75 -3.86
C ASP A 154 -18.14 -9.79 -4.00
N SER A 155 -18.27 -8.82 -3.09
CA SER A 155 -19.26 -7.75 -3.19
C SER A 155 -19.07 -6.93 -4.48
N GLU A 156 -17.85 -6.54 -4.82
CA GLU A 156 -17.56 -5.80 -6.04
C GLU A 156 -17.79 -6.63 -7.32
N ARG A 157 -17.49 -7.93 -7.32
CA ARG A 157 -17.80 -8.86 -8.44
C ARG A 157 -19.30 -9.03 -8.64
N SER A 158 -20.07 -9.01 -7.55
CA SER A 158 -21.54 -9.11 -7.60
C SER A 158 -22.20 -7.85 -8.17
N ARG A 159 -21.48 -6.73 -8.27
CA ARG A 159 -22.01 -5.51 -8.89
C ARG A 159 -22.29 -5.76 -10.36
N THR A 160 -23.57 -5.67 -10.69
CA THR A 160 -24.06 -5.68 -12.06
C THR A 160 -24.60 -4.32 -12.43
N ARG A 161 -24.55 -4.00 -13.72
CA ARG A 161 -25.18 -2.83 -14.28
C ARG A 161 -26.17 -3.25 -15.35
N ARG A 162 -27.33 -2.58 -15.39
CA ARG A 162 -28.26 -2.71 -16.50
C ARG A 162 -27.73 -1.91 -17.68
N VAL A 163 -27.57 -2.58 -18.81
CA VAL A 163 -27.28 -1.96 -20.09
C VAL A 163 -28.54 -2.03 -20.93
N THR A 164 -29.02 -0.87 -21.34
CA THR A 164 -30.11 -0.74 -22.28
C THR A 164 -29.55 -0.78 -23.70
N ARG A 165 -30.12 -1.63 -24.56
CA ARG A 165 -29.83 -1.65 -25.99
C ARG A 165 -31.11 -1.36 -26.75
N ASN A 166 -31.08 -0.31 -27.56
CA ASN A 166 -32.17 0.06 -28.45
C ASN A 166 -31.95 -0.58 -29.83
N TYR A 167 -32.93 -1.35 -30.26
CA TYR A 167 -33.00 -1.97 -31.59
C TYR A 167 -34.24 -1.43 -32.30
N GLY A 168 -34.12 -0.21 -32.86
CA GLY A 168 -35.28 0.51 -33.41
C GLY A 168 -36.31 0.81 -32.33
N ASP A 169 -37.53 0.31 -32.51
CA ASP A 169 -38.66 0.50 -31.59
C ASP A 169 -38.61 -0.42 -30.36
N GLN A 170 -37.69 -1.39 -30.32
CA GLN A 170 -37.54 -2.30 -29.19
C GLN A 170 -36.43 -1.87 -28.24
N THR A 171 -36.79 -1.68 -26.97
CA THR A 171 -35.84 -1.47 -25.88
C THR A 171 -35.61 -2.79 -25.15
N SER A 172 -34.38 -3.30 -25.17
CA SER A 172 -34.00 -4.50 -24.41
C SER A 172 -33.08 -4.13 -23.25
N TYR A 173 -33.26 -4.79 -22.10
CA TYR A 173 -32.40 -4.63 -20.93
C TYR A 173 -31.59 -5.90 -20.72
N THR A 174 -30.28 -5.76 -20.57
CA THR A 174 -29.40 -6.87 -20.16
C THR A 174 -28.62 -6.45 -18.93
N THR A 175 -28.63 -7.30 -17.92
CA THR A 175 -27.77 -7.17 -16.75
C THR A 175 -26.38 -7.70 -17.11
N VAL A 176 -25.38 -6.84 -17.12
CA VAL A 176 -23.98 -7.25 -17.36
C VAL A 176 -23.13 -6.99 -16.11
N PRO A 177 -22.08 -7.77 -15.88
CA PRO A 177 -21.10 -7.47 -14.84
C PRO A 177 -20.53 -6.06 -15.03
N ASP A 178 -20.38 -5.31 -13.94
CA ASP A 178 -19.70 -4.02 -14.01
C ASP A 178 -18.19 -4.22 -14.15
N LYS A 179 -17.62 -3.77 -15.27
CA LYS A 179 -16.17 -3.84 -15.52
C LYS A 179 -15.38 -3.11 -14.44
N SER A 180 -15.93 -2.02 -13.90
CA SER A 180 -15.25 -1.24 -12.86
C SER A 180 -15.21 -1.98 -11.52
N GLY A 181 -16.30 -2.67 -11.16
CA GLY A 181 -16.37 -3.57 -10.00
C GLY A 181 -15.36 -4.71 -10.10
N TRP A 182 -15.26 -5.37 -11.26
CA TRP A 182 -14.26 -6.41 -11.50
C TRP A 182 -12.82 -5.93 -11.28
N ALA A 183 -12.46 -4.77 -11.85
CA ALA A 183 -11.11 -4.22 -11.67
C ALA A 183 -10.80 -3.87 -10.20
N LYS A 184 -11.80 -3.42 -9.43
CA LYS A 184 -11.64 -3.18 -7.99
C LYS A 184 -11.50 -4.49 -7.21
N ALA A 185 -12.30 -5.49 -7.54
CA ALA A 185 -12.23 -6.81 -6.90
C ALA A 185 -10.83 -7.43 -7.05
N THR A 186 -10.25 -7.37 -8.26
CA THR A 186 -8.89 -7.88 -8.49
C THR A 186 -7.86 -7.20 -7.58
N LYS A 187 -7.97 -5.88 -7.34
CA LYS A 187 -7.07 -5.19 -6.41
C LYS A 187 -7.23 -5.67 -4.97
N TYR A 188 -8.46 -5.92 -4.53
CA TYR A 188 -8.71 -6.49 -3.20
C TYR A 188 -8.16 -7.91 -3.07
N ASP A 189 -8.29 -8.74 -4.11
CA ASP A 189 -7.68 -10.08 -4.14
C ASP A 189 -6.14 -10.00 -4.04
N GLU A 190 -5.51 -9.10 -4.81
CA GLU A 190 -4.05 -8.89 -4.78
C GLU A 190 -3.60 -8.47 -3.37
N GLN A 191 -4.30 -7.53 -2.74
CA GLN A 191 -4.01 -7.11 -1.37
C GLN A 191 -4.18 -8.25 -0.36
N ALA A 192 -5.26 -9.04 -0.47
CA ALA A 192 -5.50 -10.19 0.38
C ALA A 192 -4.38 -11.24 0.25
N ALA A 193 -3.92 -11.51 -0.98
CA ALA A 193 -2.82 -12.45 -1.24
C ALA A 193 -1.50 -12.00 -0.59
N VAL A 194 -1.21 -10.70 -0.59
CA VAL A 194 -0.02 -10.16 0.10
C VAL A 194 -0.11 -10.39 1.61
N LEU A 195 -1.26 -10.14 2.23
CA LEU A 195 -1.47 -10.38 3.66
C LEU A 195 -1.40 -11.86 4.02
N GLU A 196 -1.93 -12.74 3.17
CA GLU A 196 -1.82 -14.19 3.34
C GLU A 196 -0.35 -14.64 3.29
N SER A 197 0.44 -14.13 2.35
CA SER A 197 1.87 -14.39 2.29
C SER A 197 2.62 -13.89 3.54
N GLN A 198 2.23 -12.75 4.09
CA GLN A 198 2.79 -12.25 5.37
C GLN A 198 2.44 -13.17 6.54
N ALA A 199 1.20 -13.65 6.62
CA ALA A 199 0.78 -14.60 7.63
C ALA A 199 1.52 -15.94 7.52
N GLU A 200 1.79 -16.42 6.31
CA GLU A 200 2.61 -17.62 6.08
C GLU A 200 4.06 -17.43 6.55
N LYS A 201 4.68 -16.28 6.23
CA LYS A 201 6.02 -15.94 6.73
C LYS A 201 6.06 -15.90 8.26
N ALA A 202 5.07 -15.29 8.90
CA ALA A 202 4.96 -15.26 10.36
C ALA A 202 4.83 -16.67 10.94
N ARG A 203 4.06 -17.57 10.30
CA ARG A 203 3.96 -18.98 10.70
C ARG A 203 5.28 -19.74 10.58
N ALA A 204 6.06 -19.48 9.52
CA ALA A 204 7.39 -20.07 9.36
C ALA A 204 8.34 -19.63 10.48
N LEU A 205 8.35 -18.33 10.81
CA LEU A 205 9.14 -17.79 11.93
C LEU A 205 8.71 -18.36 13.29
N ILE A 206 7.41 -18.61 13.50
CA ILE A 206 6.92 -19.29 14.71
C ILE A 206 7.48 -20.71 14.81
N LEU A 207 7.55 -21.45 13.71
CA LEU A 207 8.11 -22.81 13.69
C LEU A 207 9.61 -22.79 14.01
N GLU A 208 10.37 -21.88 13.41
CA GLU A 208 11.80 -21.70 13.71
C GLU A 208 12.03 -21.33 15.18
N ALA A 209 11.27 -20.37 15.71
CA ALA A 209 11.37 -19.96 17.11
C ALA A 209 11.03 -21.09 18.08
N ARG A 210 10.10 -21.98 17.71
CA ARG A 210 9.78 -23.19 18.48
C ARG A 210 10.92 -24.20 18.46
N GLY A 211 11.51 -24.47 17.30
CA GLY A 211 12.67 -25.36 17.20
C GLY A 211 13.83 -24.85 18.07
N ARG A 212 14.13 -23.55 18.02
CA ARG A 212 15.16 -22.95 18.89
C ARG A 212 14.83 -23.06 20.38
N ARG A 213 13.56 -22.90 20.75
CA ARG A 213 13.11 -23.07 22.14
C ARG A 213 13.33 -24.52 22.60
N GLU A 214 12.96 -25.50 21.78
CA GLU A 214 13.16 -26.93 22.05
C GLU A 214 14.64 -27.28 22.19
N GLU A 215 15.52 -26.75 21.33
CA GLU A 215 16.97 -26.94 21.44
C GLU A 215 17.55 -26.41 22.77
N ILE A 216 17.04 -25.29 23.28
CA ILE A 216 17.46 -24.74 24.57
C ILE A 216 16.96 -25.65 25.71
N GLU A 217 15.72 -26.09 25.65
CA GLU A 217 15.14 -27.00 26.65
C GLU A 217 15.89 -28.35 26.69
N GLU A 218 16.27 -28.91 25.53
CA GLU A 218 17.06 -30.14 25.44
C GLU A 218 18.47 -29.96 26.05
N ARG A 219 19.12 -28.83 25.79
CA ARG A 219 20.44 -28.52 26.41
C ARG A 219 20.37 -28.44 27.92
N GLN A 220 19.27 -27.92 28.48
CA GLN A 220 19.05 -27.86 29.92
C GLN A 220 18.74 -29.24 30.52
N ALA A 221 18.15 -30.15 29.75
CA ALA A 221 17.75 -31.48 30.21
C ALA A 221 18.92 -32.49 30.27
N LEU A 222 20.04 -32.22 29.59
CA LEU A 222 21.20 -33.11 29.62
C LEU A 222 21.85 -33.11 31.01
N PRO A 223 21.91 -34.26 31.71
CA PRO A 223 22.54 -34.33 33.02
C PRO A 223 24.03 -34.03 32.87
N ILE A 224 24.54 -33.13 33.71
CA ILE A 224 25.98 -32.88 33.84
C ILE A 224 26.61 -34.20 34.28
N GLN A 225 27.28 -34.89 33.35
CA GLN A 225 28.07 -36.06 33.72
C GLN A 225 29.25 -35.53 34.55
N ALA A 226 29.19 -35.76 35.85
CA ALA A 226 30.30 -35.46 36.75
C ALA A 226 31.42 -36.45 36.44
N GLU A 227 32.52 -35.94 35.88
CA GLU A 227 33.82 -36.64 35.79
C GLU A 227 34.46 -36.83 37.16
#